data_AF-A0A7D9EDK0-F1
#
_entry.id   AF-A0A7D9EDK0-F1
#
_cell.length_a   1.000
_cell.length_b   1.000
_cell.length_c   1.000
_cell.angle_alpha   90.00
_cell.angle_beta   90.00
_cell.angle_gamma   90.00
#
_symmetry.space_group_name_H-M   'P 1'
#
loop_
_entity.id
_entity.type
_entity.pdbx_description
1 polymer ?
#
loop_
_entity_poly.entity_id
_entity_poly.type
_entity_poly.pdbx_seq_one_letter_code
_entity_poly.pdbx_strand_id
1 'polypeptide(L)'
;MAESQKAPVKRGGRYCVCGGPGGVSCKNSTHTPGIILHKFPSEKTRPDERRLWTKFVRRHRTNFSPTQYSVVCSAHFEPSCYPQSFSLDIPEHLRPKARYLKPDALPTIDAVPVETDKLKSTPVSKRQSRMVNMKREDAIKRQKERRQKTVQLIPAALEQDTLLASQNELLA
;
A
#
# COMPACT_ATOMS: atom_id res chain seq x y z
N MET A 1 -8.77 -35.41 -1.98
CA MET A 1 -7.99 -34.23 -2.43
C MET A 1 -8.95 -33.07 -2.62
N ALA A 2 -9.11 -32.20 -1.62
CA ALA A 2 -10.03 -31.07 -1.72
C ALA A 2 -9.34 -29.94 -2.49
N GLU A 3 -9.69 -29.81 -3.76
CA GLU A 3 -9.20 -28.77 -4.64
C GLU A 3 -9.73 -27.41 -4.16
N SER A 4 -8.85 -26.61 -3.56
CA SER A 4 -9.17 -25.27 -3.07
C SER A 4 -9.46 -24.35 -4.26
N GLN A 5 -10.70 -24.33 -4.72
CA GLN A 5 -11.19 -23.45 -5.77
C GLN A 5 -10.91 -21.98 -5.40
N LYS A 6 -9.84 -21.42 -5.99
CA LYS A 6 -9.50 -20.01 -5.82
C LYS A 6 -10.58 -19.19 -6.53
N ALA A 7 -11.34 -18.42 -5.76
CA ALA A 7 -12.35 -17.52 -6.30
C ALA A 7 -11.78 -16.64 -7.44
N PRO A 8 -12.57 -16.36 -8.50
CA PRO A 8 -12.10 -15.57 -9.63
C PRO A 8 -11.58 -14.20 -9.17
N VAL A 9 -10.37 -13.86 -9.59
CA VAL A 9 -9.73 -12.59 -9.25
C VAL A 9 -10.47 -11.44 -9.95
N LYS A 10 -11.37 -10.78 -9.23
CA LYS A 10 -12.07 -9.58 -9.71
C LYS A 10 -11.04 -8.47 -9.94
N ARG A 11 -10.90 -8.02 -11.19
CA ARG A 11 -9.97 -6.94 -11.58
C ARG A 11 -10.67 -5.57 -11.42
N GLY A 12 -9.95 -4.57 -10.92
CA GLY A 12 -10.47 -3.21 -10.73
C GLY A 12 -11.13 -2.98 -9.36
N GLY A 13 -11.60 -1.76 -9.11
CA GLY A 13 -12.21 -1.33 -7.85
C GLY A 13 -11.40 -0.27 -7.11
N ARG A 14 -12.00 0.29 -6.06
CA ARG A 14 -11.39 1.32 -5.21
C ARG A 14 -10.78 0.66 -3.97
N TYR A 15 -9.71 1.27 -3.46
CA TYR A 15 -9.01 0.83 -2.27
C TYR A 15 -9.09 1.91 -1.20
N CYS A 16 -9.11 1.48 0.06
CA CYS A 16 -9.08 2.41 1.18
C CYS A 16 -7.80 3.25 1.16
N VAL A 17 -7.93 4.56 1.35
CA VAL A 17 -6.79 5.49 1.40
C VAL A 17 -6.11 5.54 2.77
N CYS A 18 -6.75 5.02 3.82
CA CYS A 18 -6.24 5.08 5.17
C CYS A 18 -5.01 4.19 5.35
N GLY A 19 -4.07 4.66 6.18
CA GLY A 19 -2.99 3.86 6.73
C GLY A 19 -3.26 3.56 8.20
N GLY A 20 -2.43 2.71 8.77
CA GLY A 20 -2.35 2.47 10.21
C GLY A 20 -0.94 2.71 10.73
N PRO A 21 -0.72 2.53 12.04
CA PRO A 21 0.59 2.66 12.66
C PRO A 21 1.63 1.76 11.98
N GLY A 22 2.89 2.23 11.91
CA GLY A 22 3.97 1.53 11.22
C GLY A 22 3.97 1.67 9.68
N GLY A 23 3.23 2.64 9.12
CA GLY A 23 3.20 2.90 7.67
C GLY A 23 2.47 1.83 6.87
N VAL A 24 1.70 0.98 7.55
CA VAL A 24 0.91 -0.08 6.91
C VAL A 24 -0.30 0.55 6.23
N SER A 25 -0.53 0.23 4.95
CA SER A 25 -1.74 0.66 4.25
C SER A 25 -2.89 -0.29 4.50
N CYS A 26 -4.10 0.25 4.65
CA CYS A 26 -5.32 -0.55 4.75
C CYS A 26 -5.49 -1.41 3.48
N LYS A 27 -5.73 -2.70 3.66
CA LYS A 27 -5.88 -3.69 2.56
C LYS A 27 -7.33 -3.80 2.06
N ASN A 28 -8.26 -3.09 2.69
CA ASN A 28 -9.67 -3.15 2.34
C ASN A 28 -9.95 -2.53 0.97
N SER A 29 -10.79 -3.21 0.20
CA SER A 29 -11.14 -2.85 -1.17
C SER A 29 -12.64 -3.02 -1.41
N THR A 30 -13.12 -2.65 -2.60
CA THR A 30 -14.52 -2.85 -3.00
C THR A 30 -14.96 -4.32 -2.94
N HIS A 31 -14.01 -5.25 -3.01
CA HIS A 31 -14.28 -6.70 -2.99
C HIS A 31 -14.19 -7.31 -1.60
N THR A 32 -13.83 -6.53 -0.57
CA THR A 32 -13.75 -7.05 0.80
C THR A 32 -15.16 -7.28 1.33
N PRO A 33 -15.55 -8.54 1.66
CA PRO A 33 -16.90 -8.82 2.11
C PRO A 33 -17.19 -8.10 3.42
N GLY A 34 -18.38 -7.50 3.52
CA GLY A 34 -18.82 -6.80 4.72
C GLY A 34 -18.22 -5.42 4.97
N ILE A 35 -17.35 -4.91 4.08
CA ILE A 35 -16.80 -3.55 4.16
C ILE A 35 -17.49 -2.63 3.15
N ILE A 36 -17.87 -1.44 3.60
CA ILE A 36 -18.39 -0.38 2.74
C ILE A 36 -17.29 0.66 2.51
N LEU A 37 -17.19 1.18 1.30
CA LEU A 37 -16.27 2.26 0.95
C LEU A 37 -17.03 3.57 0.81
N HIS A 38 -16.72 4.51 1.69
CA HIS A 38 -17.27 5.86 1.71
C HIS A 38 -16.41 6.81 0.89
N LYS A 39 -17.05 7.56 0.01
CA LYS A 39 -16.38 8.61 -0.78
C LYS A 39 -16.12 9.81 0.13
N PHE A 40 -15.05 10.55 -0.18
CA PHE A 40 -14.83 11.84 0.45
C PHE A 40 -16.03 12.77 0.18
N PRO A 41 -16.46 13.57 1.17
CA PRO A 41 -17.46 14.59 0.95
C PRO A 41 -17.04 15.55 -0.18
N SER A 42 -18.03 16.12 -0.86
CA SER A 42 -17.78 17.13 -1.90
C SER A 42 -17.33 18.43 -1.25
N GLU A 43 -16.33 19.08 -1.86
CA GLU A 43 -15.82 20.39 -1.42
C GLU A 43 -16.95 21.43 -1.33
N LYS A 44 -17.93 21.35 -2.25
CA LYS A 44 -19.05 22.30 -2.30
C LYS A 44 -20.07 22.09 -1.19
N THR A 45 -20.23 20.88 -0.68
CA THR A 45 -21.30 20.55 0.27
C THR A 45 -20.80 20.55 1.70
N ARG A 46 -19.64 19.94 1.96
CA ARG A 46 -19.13 19.64 3.31
C ARG A 46 -17.59 19.78 3.33
N PRO A 47 -17.06 21.00 3.16
CA PRO A 47 -15.60 21.24 3.08
C PRO A 47 -14.88 20.93 4.40
N ASP A 48 -15.49 21.22 5.55
CA ASP A 48 -14.86 21.03 6.85
C ASP A 48 -14.57 19.56 7.18
N GLU A 49 -15.55 18.69 6.93
CA GLU A 49 -15.33 17.25 7.09
C GLU A 49 -14.31 16.71 6.12
N ARG A 50 -14.35 17.16 4.86
CA ARG A 50 -13.37 16.76 3.86
C ARG A 50 -11.95 17.12 4.34
N ARG A 51 -11.78 18.30 4.95
CA ARG A 51 -10.53 18.73 5.58
C ARG A 51 -10.16 17.85 6.78
N LEU A 52 -11.12 17.49 7.64
CA LEU A 52 -10.89 16.61 8.79
C LEU A 52 -10.50 15.18 8.37
N TRP A 53 -11.21 14.59 7.40
CA TRP A 53 -10.87 13.30 6.80
C TRP A 53 -9.48 13.34 6.16
N THR A 54 -9.14 14.45 5.52
CA THR A 54 -7.82 14.63 4.92
C THR A 54 -6.73 14.69 5.99
N LYS A 55 -6.94 15.43 7.08
CA LYS A 55 -6.03 15.46 8.23
C LYS A 55 -5.83 14.07 8.82
N PHE A 56 -6.91 13.30 8.96
CA PHE A 56 -6.87 11.92 9.44
C PHE A 56 -5.98 11.04 8.54
N VAL A 57 -6.21 11.04 7.23
CA VAL A 57 -5.39 10.25 6.30
C VAL A 57 -3.93 10.71 6.30
N ARG A 58 -3.69 12.02 6.44
CA ARG A 58 -2.34 12.61 6.48
C ARG A 58 -1.52 12.16 7.69
N ARG A 59 -2.14 11.71 8.77
CA ARG A 59 -1.46 11.12 9.94
C ARG A 59 -0.52 9.97 9.53
N HIS A 60 -0.92 9.18 8.53
CA HIS A 60 -0.15 8.05 8.03
C HIS A 60 0.36 8.25 6.59
N ARG A 61 -0.06 9.32 5.91
CA ARG A 61 0.34 9.67 4.53
C ARG A 61 0.54 11.18 4.37
N THR A 62 1.73 11.67 4.72
CA THR A 62 2.06 13.11 4.83
C THR A 62 1.64 13.94 3.61
N ASN A 63 1.89 13.44 2.39
CA ASN A 63 1.64 14.18 1.14
C ASN A 63 0.28 13.83 0.48
N PHE A 64 -0.69 13.36 1.26
CA PHE A 64 -1.99 12.96 0.71
C PHE A 64 -2.86 14.18 0.33
N SER A 65 -3.47 14.10 -0.86
CA SER A 65 -4.50 15.03 -1.33
C SER A 65 -5.75 14.25 -1.76
N PRO A 66 -6.93 14.63 -1.25
CA PRO A 66 -8.17 13.91 -1.54
C PRO A 66 -8.62 14.10 -3.00
N THR A 67 -8.77 13.01 -3.74
CA THR A 67 -9.32 12.98 -5.10
C THR A 67 -10.76 12.45 -5.14
N GLN A 68 -11.47 12.60 -6.26
CA GLN A 68 -12.82 12.03 -6.46
C GLN A 68 -12.90 10.50 -6.33
N TYR A 69 -11.76 9.82 -6.46
CA TYR A 69 -11.62 8.37 -6.33
C TYR A 69 -11.17 7.94 -4.94
N SER A 70 -10.79 8.90 -4.09
CA SER A 70 -10.38 8.64 -2.72
C SER A 70 -11.57 8.14 -1.91
N VAL A 71 -11.38 7.02 -1.23
CA VAL A 71 -12.41 6.38 -0.41
C VAL A 71 -11.83 5.87 0.90
N VAL A 72 -12.63 5.94 1.95
CA VAL A 72 -12.34 5.42 3.30
C VAL A 72 -13.23 4.22 3.57
N CYS A 73 -12.70 3.16 4.18
CA CYS A 73 -13.50 1.97 4.47
C CYS A 73 -14.26 2.12 5.79
N SER A 74 -15.39 1.40 5.91
CA SER A 74 -16.28 1.46 7.06
C SER A 74 -15.60 1.15 8.40
N ALA A 75 -14.52 0.37 8.38
CA ALA A 75 -13.75 0.01 9.56
C ALA A 75 -12.99 1.17 10.22
N HIS A 76 -12.86 2.32 9.54
CA HIS A 76 -12.28 3.54 10.15
C HIS A 76 -13.34 4.42 10.84
N PHE A 77 -14.61 4.08 10.70
CA PHE A 77 -15.72 4.79 11.31
C PHE A 77 -16.27 3.99 12.49
N GLU A 78 -16.61 4.69 13.55
CA GLU A 78 -17.31 4.09 14.66
C GLU A 78 -18.74 3.67 14.24
N PRO A 79 -19.30 2.57 14.78
CA PRO A 79 -20.69 2.19 14.52
C PRO A 79 -21.70 3.33 14.79
N SER A 80 -21.43 4.21 15.75
CA SER A 80 -22.27 5.38 16.10
C SER A 80 -22.37 6.44 14.99
N CYS A 81 -21.39 6.48 14.07
CA CYS A 81 -21.36 7.37 12.90
C CYS A 81 -22.38 6.98 11.82
N TYR A 82 -22.93 5.76 11.92
CA TYR A 82 -23.99 5.30 11.06
C TYR A 82 -25.34 5.69 11.65
N PRO A 83 -26.32 6.03 10.81
CA PRO A 83 -27.71 6.08 11.27
C PRO A 83 -28.05 4.68 11.77
N GLN A 84 -28.50 4.61 13.03
CA GLN A 84 -29.00 3.37 13.60
C GLN A 84 -30.20 2.95 12.74
N SER A 85 -30.07 1.88 11.95
CA SER A 85 -31.24 1.21 11.40
C SER A 85 -31.92 0.48 12.55
N PHE A 86 -32.78 1.19 13.27
CA PHE A 86 -33.64 0.62 14.32
C PHE A 86 -34.69 -0.29 13.65
N SER A 87 -34.30 -1.53 13.38
CA SER A 87 -35.22 -2.66 13.39
C SER A 87 -34.55 -3.76 14.19
N LEU A 88 -34.93 -3.86 15.47
CA LEU A 88 -34.47 -4.90 16.40
C LEU A 88 -34.92 -6.30 15.93
N ASP A 89 -35.91 -6.36 15.04
CA ASP A 89 -36.50 -7.58 14.48
C ASP A 89 -35.64 -8.24 13.38
N ILE A 90 -34.57 -7.58 12.93
CA ILE A 90 -33.70 -8.12 11.88
C ILE A 90 -32.43 -8.71 12.51
N PRO A 91 -32.16 -10.02 12.34
CA PRO A 91 -30.91 -10.64 12.73
C PRO A 91 -29.70 -9.87 12.21
N GLU A 92 -28.64 -9.75 12.99
CA GLU A 92 -27.45 -8.92 12.67
C GLU A 92 -26.89 -9.19 11.26
N HIS A 93 -26.92 -10.45 10.81
CA HIS A 93 -26.45 -10.88 9.50
C HIS A 93 -27.35 -10.46 8.31
N LEU A 94 -28.60 -10.08 8.58
CA LEU A 94 -29.56 -9.58 7.58
C LEU A 94 -29.76 -8.07 7.66
N ARG A 95 -29.25 -7.39 8.71
CA ARG A 95 -29.40 -5.95 8.84
C ARG A 95 -28.74 -5.24 7.66
N PRO A 96 -29.48 -4.37 6.94
CA PRO A 96 -28.88 -3.55 5.89
C PRO A 96 -27.81 -2.68 6.52
N LYS A 97 -26.55 -2.92 6.17
CA LYS A 97 -25.45 -2.03 6.59
C LYS A 97 -25.73 -0.65 5.99
N ALA A 98 -25.87 0.36 6.85
CA ALA A 98 -26.13 1.72 6.43
C ALA A 98 -25.04 2.15 5.43
N ARG A 99 -25.47 2.48 4.21
CA ARG A 99 -24.59 2.86 3.11
C ARG A 99 -24.14 4.31 3.17
N TYR A 100 -24.66 5.07 4.12
CA TYR A 100 -24.40 6.49 4.29
C TYR A 100 -24.02 6.78 5.74
N LEU A 101 -23.19 7.81 5.89
CA LEU A 101 -22.72 8.31 7.16
C LEU A 101 -23.55 9.52 7.59
N LYS A 102 -23.66 9.75 8.90
CA LYS A 102 -24.30 10.96 9.46
C LYS A 102 -23.62 12.26 8.99
N PRO A 103 -24.32 13.41 9.07
CA PRO A 103 -23.81 14.72 8.67
C PRO A 103 -22.59 15.24 9.45
N ASP A 104 -22.05 14.51 10.43
CA ASP A 104 -20.81 14.89 11.14
C ASP A 104 -19.85 13.70 11.37
N ALA A 105 -20.03 12.64 10.60
CA ALA A 105 -19.23 11.42 10.76
C ALA A 105 -17.77 11.65 10.33
N LEU A 106 -16.86 11.40 11.28
CA LEU A 106 -15.42 11.48 11.06
C LEU A 106 -14.77 10.09 11.22
N PRO A 107 -13.73 9.78 10.43
CA PRO A 107 -12.93 8.59 10.68
C PRO A 107 -12.12 8.81 11.94
N THR A 108 -12.34 7.96 12.95
CA THR A 108 -11.68 8.06 14.26
C THR A 108 -10.71 6.90 14.51
N ILE A 109 -10.93 5.76 13.85
CA ILE A 109 -10.20 4.52 14.12
C ILE A 109 -8.98 4.41 13.20
N ASP A 110 -7.77 4.63 13.74
CA ASP A 110 -6.50 4.53 13.00
C ASP A 110 -6.07 3.08 12.72
N ALA A 111 -6.33 2.18 13.68
CA ALA A 111 -6.02 0.77 13.57
C ALA A 111 -7.32 -0.01 13.38
N VAL A 112 -7.57 -0.48 12.16
CA VAL A 112 -8.60 -1.52 11.95
C VAL A 112 -8.05 -2.77 12.64
N PRO A 113 -8.69 -3.28 13.71
CA PRO A 113 -8.37 -4.61 14.19
C PRO A 113 -8.68 -5.54 13.02
N VAL A 114 -7.65 -6.16 12.46
CA VAL A 114 -7.88 -7.34 11.64
C VAL A 114 -8.50 -8.32 12.62
N GLU A 115 -9.75 -8.71 12.43
CA GLU A 115 -10.32 -9.89 13.12
C GLU A 115 -9.37 -11.04 12.79
N THR A 116 -8.44 -11.32 13.71
CA THR A 116 -7.32 -12.22 13.51
C THR A 116 -7.77 -13.65 13.75
N ASP A 117 -8.72 -14.12 12.95
CA ASP A 117 -8.91 -15.54 12.75
C ASP A 117 -8.68 -15.86 11.29
N LYS A 118 -7.55 -16.52 11.02
CA LYS A 118 -6.98 -16.94 9.71
C LYS A 118 -5.81 -16.07 9.19
N LEU A 119 -4.81 -15.82 10.03
CA LEU A 119 -3.44 -15.68 9.54
C LEU A 119 -2.91 -17.06 9.15
N LYS A 120 -2.83 -17.34 7.83
CA LYS A 120 -1.80 -18.15 7.18
C LYS A 120 -1.85 -17.92 5.66
N SER A 121 -0.73 -17.44 5.11
CA SER A 121 -0.45 -17.19 3.68
C SER A 121 -1.35 -16.21 2.92
N THR A 122 -1.22 -14.89 3.13
CA THR A 122 -1.64 -13.96 2.07
C THR A 122 -0.54 -13.92 1.00
N PRO A 123 -0.81 -14.26 -0.28
CA PRO A 123 0.16 -14.10 -1.35
C PRO A 123 0.60 -12.64 -1.44
N VAL A 124 1.92 -12.42 -1.62
CA VAL A 124 2.52 -11.10 -1.83
C VAL A 124 1.72 -10.35 -2.89
N SER A 125 1.23 -9.15 -2.57
CA SER A 125 0.41 -8.36 -3.48
C SER A 125 1.17 -8.08 -4.78
N LYS A 126 0.49 -8.02 -5.94
CA LYS A 126 1.11 -7.63 -7.23
C LYS A 126 1.94 -6.34 -7.11
N ARG A 127 1.50 -5.39 -6.27
CA ARG A 127 2.24 -4.15 -6.01
C ARG A 127 3.55 -4.41 -5.27
N GLN A 128 3.53 -5.26 -4.25
CA GLN A 128 4.75 -5.64 -3.52
C GLN A 128 5.71 -6.40 -4.44
N SER A 129 5.21 -7.32 -5.26
CA SER A 129 6.03 -8.02 -6.27
C SER A 129 6.68 -7.04 -7.25
N ARG A 130 5.94 -6.03 -7.75
CA ARG A 130 6.52 -4.96 -8.59
C ARG A 130 7.62 -4.19 -7.88
N MET A 131 7.42 -3.80 -6.62
CA MET A 131 8.43 -3.07 -5.85
C MET A 131 9.69 -3.92 -5.61
N VAL A 132 9.52 -5.23 -5.34
CA VAL A 132 10.64 -6.16 -5.18
C VAL A 132 11.39 -6.35 -6.49
N ASN A 133 10.67 -6.51 -7.62
CA ASN A 133 11.28 -6.62 -8.94
C ASN A 133 12.04 -5.34 -9.32
N MET A 134 11.47 -4.16 -9.10
CA MET A 134 12.14 -2.88 -9.38
C MET A 134 13.44 -2.74 -8.56
N LYS A 135 13.40 -3.06 -7.25
CA LYS A 135 14.61 -3.07 -6.41
C LYS A 135 15.65 -4.08 -6.90
N ARG A 136 15.21 -5.23 -7.40
CA ARG A 136 16.10 -6.27 -7.94
C ARG A 136 16.74 -5.82 -9.26
N GLU A 137 15.98 -5.21 -10.16
CA GLU A 137 16.47 -4.65 -11.42
C GLU A 137 17.48 -3.53 -11.18
N ASP A 138 17.19 -2.62 -10.25
CA ASP A 138 18.12 -1.54 -9.84
C ASP A 138 19.42 -2.11 -9.27
N ALA A 139 19.34 -3.14 -8.42
CA ALA A 139 20.52 -3.81 -7.87
C ALA A 139 21.36 -4.49 -8.97
N ILE A 140 20.72 -5.15 -9.93
CA ILE A 140 21.39 -5.77 -11.08
C ILE A 140 22.07 -4.71 -11.94
N LYS A 141 21.40 -3.58 -12.21
CA LYS A 141 21.98 -2.47 -12.98
C LYS A 141 23.22 -1.91 -12.31
N ARG A 142 23.15 -1.63 -11.01
CA ARG A 142 24.29 -1.16 -10.21
C ARG A 142 25.46 -2.15 -10.21
N GLN A 143 25.17 -3.44 -10.13
CA GLN A 143 26.20 -4.48 -10.17
C GLN A 143 26.88 -4.55 -11.55
N LYS A 144 26.11 -4.43 -12.65
CA LYS A 144 26.66 -4.39 -14.01
C LYS A 144 27.55 -3.17 -14.22
N GLU A 145 27.11 -1.98 -13.80
CA GLU A 145 27.90 -0.74 -13.89
C GLU A 145 29.22 -0.85 -13.10
N ARG A 146 29.20 -1.44 -11.90
CA ARG A 146 30.41 -1.70 -11.12
C ARG A 146 31.36 -2.65 -11.85
N ARG A 147 30.87 -3.78 -12.35
CA ARG A 147 31.70 -4.75 -13.10
C ARG A 147 32.29 -4.14 -14.36
N GLN A 148 31.51 -3.35 -15.10
CA GLN A 148 31.99 -2.66 -16.30
C GLN A 148 33.10 -1.65 -15.98
N LYS A 149 32.93 -0.86 -14.92
CA LYS A 149 33.99 0.05 -14.43
C LYS A 149 35.25 -0.72 -14.05
N THR A 150 35.13 -1.82 -13.31
CA THR A 150 36.28 -2.66 -12.95
C THR A 150 36.98 -3.20 -14.19
N VAL A 151 36.25 -3.74 -15.17
CA VAL A 151 36.84 -4.28 -16.41
C VAL A 151 37.59 -3.20 -17.21
N GLN A 152 37.12 -1.96 -17.21
CA GLN A 152 37.81 -0.85 -17.89
C GLN A 152 39.07 -0.35 -17.14
N LEU A 153 39.19 -0.63 -15.84
CA LEU A 153 40.37 -0.27 -15.04
C LEU A 153 41.49 -1.33 -15.09
N ILE A 154 41.18 -2.56 -15.52
CA ILE A 154 42.16 -3.67 -15.60
C ILE A 154 43.30 -3.39 -16.60
N PRO A 155 43.07 -2.87 -17.83
CA PRO A 155 44.16 -2.63 -18.79
C PRO A 155 45.16 -1.58 -18.30
N ALA A 156 44.68 -0.53 -17.62
CA ALA A 156 45.54 0.54 -17.11
C ALA A 156 46.47 0.07 -15.99
N ALA A 157 46.03 -0.87 -15.14
CA ALA A 157 46.88 -1.47 -14.11
C ALA A 157 47.95 -2.40 -14.73
N LEU A 158 47.58 -3.16 -15.77
CA LEU A 158 48.50 -4.10 -16.42
C LEU A 158 49.62 -3.38 -17.20
N GLU A 159 49.34 -2.22 -17.81
CA GLU A 159 50.37 -1.41 -18.49
C GLU A 159 51.36 -0.74 -17.54
N GLN A 160 50.95 -0.43 -16.31
CA GLN A 160 51.87 0.09 -15.29
C GLN A 160 52.82 -0.99 -14.77
N ASP A 161 52.32 -2.21 -14.60
CA ASP A 161 53.12 -3.35 -14.16
C ASP A 161 54.15 -3.78 -15.21
N THR A 162 53.81 -3.74 -16.50
CA THR A 162 54.76 -4.07 -17.59
C THR A 162 55.85 -3.01 -17.77
N LEU A 163 55.53 -1.73 -17.59
CA LEU A 163 56.51 -0.64 -17.64
C LEU A 163 57.49 -0.71 -16.46
N LEU A 164 57.01 -1.04 -15.26
CA LEU A 164 57.87 -1.22 -14.09
C LEU A 164 58.77 -2.46 -14.23
N ALA A 165 58.23 -3.55 -14.78
CA ALA A 165 59.03 -4.75 -15.08
C ALA A 165 60.15 -4.46 -16.10
N SER A 166 59.85 -3.71 -17.16
CA SER A 166 60.84 -3.32 -18.18
C SER A 166 61.92 -2.38 -17.64
N GLN A 167 61.58 -1.47 -16.72
CA GLN A 167 62.57 -0.59 -16.08
C GLN A 167 63.51 -1.35 -15.14
N ASN A 168 63.02 -2.41 -14.48
CA ASN A 168 63.84 -3.25 -13.60
C ASN A 168 64.80 -4.16 -14.37
N GLU A 169 64.45 -4.61 -15.58
CA GLU A 169 65.37 -5.37 -16.44
C GLU A 169 66.49 -4.52 -17.04
N LEU A 170 66.30 -3.20 -17.19
CA LEU A 170 67.34 -2.28 -17.68
C LEU A 170 68.34 -1.84 -16.59
N LEU A 171 68.07 -2.15 -15.32
CA LEU A 171 68.92 -1.81 -14.17
C LEU A 171 69.69 -2.99 -13.58
N ALA A 172 69.59 -4.19 -14.17
CA ALA A 172 70.34 -5.38 -13.82
C ALA A 172 71.47 -5.65 -14.82
#